data_AF-A0AAV9IFF8-F1
#
_entry.id   AF-A0AAV9IFF8-F1
#
_cell.length_a   1.000
_cell.length_b   1.000
_cell.length_c   1.000
_cell.angle_alpha   90.00
_cell.angle_beta   90.00
_cell.angle_gamma   90.00
#
_symmetry.space_group_name_H-M   'P 1'
#
loop_
_entity.id
_entity.type
_entity.pdbx_description
1 polymer ?
#
loop_
_entity_poly.entity_id
_entity_poly.type
_entity_poly.pdbx_seq_one_letter_code
_entity_poly.pdbx_strand_id
1 'polypeptide(L)'
;MQRGRITAYGKAKRNSAKASKDKKQKQKTVVTNIQEREQEERILKEFDLNYQFGPCVGIGRLTRWKRAQSLGLNPPKIVLEILERRGSEVDEDLFQTYKNLI
;
A
#
# COMPACT_ATOMS: atom_id res chain seq x y z
N MET A 1 -42.19 -10.53 -68.65
CA MET A 1 -42.53 -9.16 -68.19
C MET A 1 -42.20 -9.13 -66.69
N GLN A 2 -41.09 -8.54 -66.23
CA GLN A 2 -40.99 -7.16 -65.68
C GLN A 2 -42.13 -6.89 -64.68
N ARG A 3 -41.96 -6.49 -63.41
CA ARG A 3 -40.92 -5.89 -62.52
C ARG A 3 -41.40 -6.21 -61.07
N GLY A 4 -40.74 -6.03 -59.94
CA GLY A 4 -39.56 -5.28 -59.47
C GLY A 4 -39.32 -5.72 -58.00
N ARG A 5 -38.09 -5.69 -57.45
CA ARG A 5 -37.49 -4.56 -56.71
C ARG A 5 -38.43 -4.07 -55.58
N ILE A 6 -38.08 -4.03 -54.30
CA ILE A 6 -36.86 -3.54 -53.65
C ILE A 6 -36.89 -3.81 -52.12
N THR A 7 -35.71 -4.10 -51.56
CA THR A 7 -35.12 -3.62 -50.28
C THR A 7 -35.97 -3.48 -49.01
N ALA A 8 -35.53 -4.15 -47.93
CA ALA A 8 -35.49 -3.54 -46.61
C ALA A 8 -34.21 -3.98 -45.88
N TYR A 9 -33.27 -3.04 -45.76
CA TYR A 9 -32.04 -3.15 -45.00
C TYR A 9 -32.36 -3.31 -43.51
N GLY A 10 -32.22 -4.52 -42.98
CA GLY A 10 -32.19 -4.78 -41.54
C GLY A 10 -30.90 -4.28 -40.91
N LYS A 11 -30.92 -3.10 -40.27
CA LYS A 11 -29.81 -2.60 -39.45
C LYS A 11 -29.68 -3.45 -38.18
N ALA A 12 -28.79 -4.43 -38.19
CA ALA A 12 -28.32 -5.11 -36.98
C ALA A 12 -27.45 -4.15 -36.15
N LYS A 13 -27.99 -3.62 -35.04
CA LYS A 13 -27.19 -2.92 -34.02
C LYS A 13 -26.33 -3.94 -33.28
N ARG A 14 -25.07 -4.05 -33.69
CA ARG A 14 -24.03 -4.76 -32.95
C ARG A 14 -23.64 -3.89 -31.74
N ASN A 15 -24.04 -4.29 -30.53
CA ASN A 15 -23.55 -3.66 -29.29
C ASN A 15 -22.08 -4.05 -29.08
N SER A 16 -21.18 -3.27 -29.64
CA SER A 16 -19.73 -3.33 -29.42
C SER A 16 -19.34 -2.40 -28.28
N ALA A 17 -19.48 -2.80 -27.01
CA ALA A 17 -18.97 -1.99 -25.90
C ALA A 17 -18.85 -2.71 -24.54
N LYS A 18 -18.28 -3.93 -24.47
CA LYS A 18 -17.84 -4.49 -23.17
C LYS A 18 -16.58 -5.34 -23.31
N ALA A 19 -15.44 -4.69 -23.54
CA ALA A 19 -14.12 -5.33 -23.41
C ALA A 19 -12.99 -4.35 -22.98
N SER A 20 -13.32 -3.16 -22.50
CA SER A 20 -12.32 -2.09 -22.27
C SER A 20 -12.28 -1.50 -20.86
N LYS A 21 -13.04 -2.04 -19.89
CA LYS A 21 -13.13 -1.47 -18.53
C LYS A 21 -12.18 -2.05 -17.48
N ASP A 22 -11.62 -3.25 -17.69
CA ASP A 22 -10.81 -3.92 -16.66
C ASP A 22 -9.38 -3.37 -16.48
N LYS A 23 -8.77 -2.79 -17.51
CA LYS A 23 -7.37 -2.33 -17.43
C LYS A 23 -7.18 -1.03 -16.63
N LYS A 24 -8.19 -0.14 -16.58
CA LYS A 24 -8.10 1.15 -15.88
C LYS A 24 -8.39 1.04 -14.37
N GLN A 25 -9.19 0.06 -13.97
CA GLN A 25 -9.48 -0.21 -12.56
C GLN A 25 -8.25 -0.80 -11.84
N LYS A 26 -7.50 -1.69 -12.51
CA LYS A 26 -6.34 -2.39 -11.95
C LYS A 26 -5.11 -1.49 -11.78
N GLN A 27 -4.94 -0.46 -12.61
CA GLN A 27 -3.85 0.50 -12.48
C GLN A 27 -4.06 1.47 -11.30
N LYS A 28 -5.31 1.88 -11.02
CA LYS A 28 -5.59 2.83 -9.93
C LYS A 28 -5.37 2.20 -8.54
N THR A 29 -5.74 0.93 -8.35
CA THR A 29 -5.59 0.22 -7.07
C THR A 29 -4.13 -0.08 -6.72
N VAL A 30 -3.28 -0.30 -7.73
CA VAL A 30 -1.84 -0.53 -7.52
C VAL A 30 -1.14 0.76 -7.07
N VAL A 31 -1.45 1.89 -7.70
CA VAL A 31 -0.85 3.19 -7.33
C VAL A 31 -1.21 3.60 -5.90
N THR A 32 -2.47 3.43 -5.48
CA THR A 32 -2.90 3.75 -4.11
C THR A 32 -2.17 2.91 -3.06
N ASN A 33 -1.96 1.63 -3.34
CA ASN A 33 -1.25 0.72 -2.43
C ASN A 33 0.25 1.05 -2.31
N ILE A 34 0.88 1.59 -3.35
CA ILE A 34 2.28 2.06 -3.28
C ILE A 34 2.36 3.31 -2.40
N GLN A 35 1.47 4.28 -2.61
CA GLN A 35 1.45 5.52 -1.83
C GLN A 35 1.22 5.27 -0.34
N GLU A 36 0.31 4.35 0.01
CA GLU A 36 0.05 3.94 1.39
C GLU A 36 1.31 3.34 2.04
N ARG A 37 2.01 2.43 1.35
CA ARG A 37 3.25 1.83 1.85
C ARG A 37 4.37 2.86 2.06
N GLU A 38 4.52 3.82 1.14
CA GLU A 38 5.50 4.90 1.31
C GLU A 38 5.19 5.80 2.52
N GLN A 39 3.91 6.06 2.78
CA GLN A 39 3.49 6.83 3.95
C GLN A 39 3.80 6.10 5.26
N GLU A 40 3.51 4.81 5.32
CA GLU A 40 3.83 3.97 6.47
C GLU A 40 5.32 3.90 6.73
N GLU A 41 6.14 3.73 5.69
CA GLU A 41 7.60 3.75 5.82
C GLU A 41 8.10 5.07 6.41
N ARG A 42 7.51 6.21 6.01
CA ARG A 42 7.87 7.51 6.59
C ARG A 42 7.52 7.57 8.08
N ILE A 43 6.34 7.10 8.46
CA ILE A 43 5.89 7.04 9.86
C ILE A 43 6.86 6.18 10.71
N LEU A 44 7.23 5.00 10.20
CA LEU A 44 8.16 4.10 10.89
C LEU A 44 9.56 4.70 11.01
N LYS A 45 10.06 5.38 9.97
CA LYS A 45 11.34 6.11 9.99
C LYS A 45 11.33 7.24 11.01
N GLU A 46 10.26 8.01 11.06
CA GLU A 46 10.11 9.10 12.03
C GLU A 46 10.09 8.55 13.47
N PHE A 47 9.38 7.44 13.70
CA PHE A 47 9.41 6.74 14.97
C PHE A 47 10.83 6.31 15.35
N ASP A 48 11.59 5.72 14.41
CA ASP A 48 12.97 5.26 14.62
C ASP A 48 13.93 6.40 14.98
N LEU A 49 13.75 7.58 14.39
CA LEU A 49 14.59 8.76 14.65
C LEU A 49 14.19 9.52 15.93
N ASN A 50 13.02 9.25 16.49
CA ASN A 50 12.56 9.91 17.71
C ASN A 50 13.20 9.29 18.96
N TYR A 51 14.24 9.95 19.51
CA TYR A 51 14.96 9.49 20.70
C TYR A 51 14.12 9.44 21.99
N GLN A 52 12.96 10.10 22.05
CA GLN A 52 12.10 10.08 23.23
C GLN A 52 11.69 8.65 23.59
N PHE A 53 11.52 7.77 22.60
CA PHE A 53 11.08 6.38 22.80
C PHE A 53 12.23 5.40 23.10
N GLY A 54 13.44 5.92 23.32
CA GLY A 54 14.64 5.13 23.61
C GLY A 54 15.42 4.72 22.36
N PRO A 55 16.52 3.97 22.54
CA PRO A 55 17.39 3.56 21.43
C PRO A 55 16.62 2.69 20.43
N CYS A 56 16.80 2.96 19.13
CA CYS A 56 16.20 2.19 18.05
C CYS A 56 17.08 1.05 17.54
N VAL A 57 18.41 1.13 17.72
CA VAL A 57 19.35 0.18 17.14
C VAL A 57 19.37 -1.13 17.93
N GLY A 58 19.26 -2.26 17.22
CA GLY A 58 19.48 -3.60 17.80
C GLY A 58 18.27 -4.22 18.49
N ILE A 59 17.09 -3.58 18.39
CA ILE A 59 15.82 -4.13 18.86
C ILE A 59 14.74 -3.89 17.81
N GLY A 60 13.77 -4.80 17.71
CA GLY A 60 12.63 -4.61 16.80
C GLY A 60 11.76 -3.42 17.21
N ARG A 61 11.12 -2.77 16.23
CA ARG A 61 10.22 -1.62 16.39
C ARG A 61 9.08 -1.93 17.35
N LEU A 62 8.51 -3.14 17.31
CA LEU A 62 7.44 -3.57 18.21
C LEU A 62 7.92 -3.66 19.66
N THR A 63 9.12 -4.20 19.87
CA THR A 63 9.73 -4.28 21.20
C THR A 63 10.00 -2.88 21.76
N ARG A 64 10.54 -1.99 20.92
CA ARG A 64 10.76 -0.58 21.26
C ARG A 64 9.46 0.15 21.61
N TRP A 65 8.42 -0.05 20.80
CA TRP A 65 7.11 0.54 21.02
C TRP A 65 6.50 0.10 22.36
N LYS A 66 6.53 -1.21 22.66
CA LYS A 66 6.04 -1.76 23.93
C LYS A 66 6.79 -1.20 25.14
N ARG A 67 8.11 -1.05 25.03
CA ARG A 67 8.94 -0.43 26.08
C ARG A 67 8.59 1.04 26.29
N ALA A 68 8.43 1.82 25.23
CA ALA A 68 8.02 3.22 25.34
C ALA A 68 6.64 3.35 26.00
N GLN A 69 5.71 2.46 25.66
CA GLN A 69 4.38 2.42 26.27
C GLN A 69 4.43 2.04 27.76
N SER A 70 5.25 1.06 28.15
CA SER A 70 5.40 0.67 29.56
C SER A 70 6.07 1.76 30.41
N LEU A 71 6.90 2.60 29.80
CA LEU A 71 7.48 3.80 30.41
C LEU A 71 6.53 5.00 30.45
N GLY A 72 5.30 4.88 29.94
CA GLY A 72 4.32 5.96 29.93
C GLY A 72 4.64 7.10 28.95
N LEU A 73 5.48 6.85 27.94
CA LEU A 73 5.95 7.87 26.98
C LEU A 73 4.96 8.12 25.84
N ASN A 74 3.83 7.41 25.83
CA ASN A 74 2.73 7.52 24.86
C ASN A 74 3.21 7.46 23.40
N PRO A 75 3.85 6.35 22.96
CA PRO A 75 4.26 6.19 21.57
C PRO A 75 3.03 6.23 20.61
N PRO A 76 3.21 6.67 19.35
CA PRO A 76 2.08 6.82 18.42
C PRO A 76 1.38 5.49 18.13
N LYS A 77 0.05 5.42 18.24
CA LYS A 77 -0.74 4.20 18.00
C LYS A 77 -0.63 3.69 16.56
N ILE A 78 -0.56 4.60 15.60
CA ILE A 78 -0.42 4.26 14.17
C ILE A 78 0.82 3.39 13.90
N VAL A 79 1.90 3.57 14.68
CA VAL A 79 3.09 2.72 14.57
C VAL A 79 2.74 1.28 14.92
N LEU A 80 2.03 1.05 16.03
CA LEU A 80 1.60 -0.29 16.42
C LEU A 80 0.68 -0.91 15.36
N GLU A 81 -0.29 -0.16 14.84
CA GLU A 81 -1.22 -0.63 13.80
C GLU A 81 -0.48 -1.05 12.53
N ILE A 82 0.54 -0.29 12.11
CA ILE A 82 1.37 -0.64 10.96
C ILE A 82 2.16 -1.93 11.24
N LEU A 83 2.77 -2.04 12.42
CA LEU A 83 3.57 -3.21 12.83
C LEU A 83 2.71 -4.47 12.94
N GLU A 84 1.51 -4.39 13.50
CA GLU A 84 0.59 -5.53 13.60
C GLU A 84 0.08 -5.98 12.22
N ARG A 85 -0.16 -5.04 11.30
CA ARG A 85 -0.66 -5.34 9.95
C ARG A 85 0.43 -5.90 9.02
N ARG A 86 1.67 -5.40 9.10
CA ARG A 86 2.78 -5.81 8.21
C ARG A 86 3.75 -6.83 8.84
N GLY A 87 3.70 -7.01 10.16
CA GLY A 87 4.47 -8.01 10.88
C GLY A 87 5.99 -7.82 10.74
N SER A 88 6.71 -8.92 10.59
CA SER A 88 8.18 -8.95 10.56
C SER A 88 8.81 -8.18 9.39
N GLU A 89 8.06 -7.90 8.32
CA GLU A 89 8.55 -7.11 7.17
C GLU A 89 9.06 -5.72 7.60
N VAL A 90 8.43 -5.16 8.64
CA VAL A 90 8.66 -3.80 9.12
C VAL A 90 9.09 -3.74 10.59
N ASP A 91 9.43 -4.87 11.21
CA ASP A 91 9.84 -4.86 12.61
C ASP A 91 11.32 -4.47 12.80
N GLU A 92 12.14 -4.55 11.75
CA GLU A 92 13.57 -4.23 11.83
C GLU A 92 13.85 -2.74 12.01
N ASP A 93 14.88 -2.38 12.76
CA ASP A 93 15.27 -0.99 12.98
C ASP A 93 15.79 -0.30 11.68
N LEU A 94 15.71 1.03 11.62
CA LEU A 94 16.15 1.83 10.45
C LEU A 94 17.61 1.55 10.04
N PHE A 95 18.47 1.15 10.96
CA PHE A 95 19.90 0.97 10.73
C PHE A 95 20.29 -0.46 10.39
N GLN A 96 19.33 -1.41 10.39
CA GLN A 96 19.58 -2.82 10.08
C GLN A 96 20.22 -3.02 8.70
N THR A 97 19.87 -2.20 7.72
CA THR A 97 20.44 -2.25 6.37
C THR A 97 21.96 -2.03 6.35
N TYR A 98 22.48 -1.26 7.30
CA TYR A 98 23.91 -0.97 7.42
C TYR A 98 24.67 -2.04 8.20
N LYS A 99 23.98 -2.96 8.90
CA LYS A 99 24.65 -4.07 9.60
C LYS A 99 25.33 -5.06 8.64
N ASN A 100 24.86 -5.14 7.39
CA ASN A 100 25.42 -6.03 6.37
C ASN A 100 26.57 -5.38 5.57
N LEU A 101 26.99 -4.16 5.94
CA LEU A 101 27.98 -3.37 5.20
C LEU A 101 29.38 -3.38 5.82
N ILE A 102 29.58 -4.20 6.84
CA ILE A 102 30.79 -4.40 7.64
C ILE A 102 31.00 -5.91 7.82
#